data_AF-A0A2V7ZPZ3-F1
#
_entry.id   AF-A0A2V7ZPZ3-F1
#
_cell.length_a   1.000
_cell.length_b   1.000
_cell.length_c   1.000
_cell.angle_alpha   90.00
_cell.angle_beta   90.00
_cell.angle_gamma   90.00
#
_symmetry.space_group_name_H-M   'P 1'
#
loop_
_entity.id
_entity.type
_entity.pdbx_description
1 polymer ?
#
loop_
_entity_poly.entity_id
_entity_poly.type
_entity_poly.pdbx_seq_one_letter_code
_entity_poly.pdbx_strand_id
1 'polypeptide(L)'
;MVVKIVPNDKQNPPGKLADAELHFTDGELEGLKLIGFSIWERRSGNRHSVTFPARQYAVNGERRSYAYATSFSRRTPNTKNARPSRRPRSLQRQTPDAAFMAASGTVR
;
A
#
# COMPACT_ATOMS: atom_id res chain seq x y z
N MET A 1 -1.73 -6.01 -21.01
CA MET A 1 -1.83 -4.55 -20.71
C MET A 1 -0.63 -3.79 -21.27
N VAL A 2 -0.86 -2.69 -22.00
CA VAL A 2 0.15 -1.81 -22.62
C VAL A 2 -0.01 -0.38 -22.10
N VAL A 3 1.09 0.32 -21.83
CA VAL A 3 1.08 1.74 -21.44
C VAL A 3 1.56 2.58 -22.62
N LYS A 4 0.69 3.47 -23.11
CA LYS A 4 1.03 4.44 -24.16
C LYS A 4 1.29 5.80 -23.53
N ILE A 5 2.46 6.37 -23.82
CA ILE A 5 2.85 7.71 -23.37
C ILE A 5 2.88 8.63 -24.59
N VAL A 6 2.15 9.74 -24.50
CA VAL A 6 2.08 10.77 -25.53
C VAL A 6 2.76 12.03 -24.99
N PRO A 7 3.96 12.38 -25.47
CA PRO A 7 4.67 13.58 -25.03
C PRO A 7 3.86 14.86 -25.26
N ASN A 8 4.01 15.82 -24.36
CA ASN A 8 3.37 17.13 -24.49
C ASN A 8 4.30 18.12 -25.23
N ASP A 9 4.40 17.97 -26.54
CA ASP A 9 5.31 18.77 -27.38
C ASP A 9 5.00 20.27 -27.34
N LYS A 10 3.73 20.63 -27.12
CA LYS A 10 3.28 22.03 -27.07
C LYS A 10 3.51 22.68 -25.71
N GLN A 11 3.98 21.94 -24.70
CA GLN A 11 4.19 22.39 -23.32
C GLN A 11 3.03 23.21 -22.74
N ASN A 12 1.80 22.87 -23.14
CA ASN A 12 0.60 23.55 -22.68
C ASN A 12 -0.36 22.53 -22.09
N PRO A 13 -0.59 22.52 -20.77
CA PRO A 13 -0.07 23.43 -19.74
C PRO A 13 1.43 23.27 -19.42
N PRO A 14 2.11 24.33 -18.95
CA PRO A 14 3.55 24.30 -18.63
C PRO A 14 3.85 23.33 -17.49
N GLY A 15 4.96 22.60 -17.61
CA GLY A 15 5.38 21.57 -16.65
C GLY A 15 4.68 20.21 -16.82
N LYS A 16 3.70 20.09 -17.72
CA LYS A 16 3.16 18.80 -18.13
C LYS A 16 4.10 18.18 -19.17
N LEU A 17 4.60 16.99 -18.89
CA LEU A 17 5.56 16.27 -19.72
C LEU A 17 4.88 15.37 -20.76
N ALA A 18 3.82 14.68 -20.37
CA ALA A 18 3.12 13.74 -21.24
C ALA A 18 1.72 13.41 -20.71
N ASP A 19 0.88 12.85 -21.58
CA ASP A 19 -0.31 12.07 -21.20
C ASP A 19 -0.01 10.58 -21.25
N ALA A 20 -0.65 9.81 -20.37
CA ALA A 20 -0.54 8.37 -20.35
C ALA A 20 -1.91 7.71 -20.49
N GLU A 21 -1.93 6.63 -21.26
CA GLU A 21 -3.10 5.78 -21.50
C GLU A 21 -2.73 4.34 -21.18
N LEU A 22 -3.61 3.61 -20.49
CA LEU A 22 -3.47 2.18 -20.24
C LEU A 22 -4.43 1.43 -21.15
N HIS A 23 -3.90 0.58 -22.01
CA HIS A 23 -4.68 -0.24 -22.94
C HIS A 23 -4.68 -1.69 -22.43
N PHE A 24 -5.85 -2.23 -22.16
CA PHE A 24 -6.01 -3.61 -21.75
C PHE A 24 -6.15 -4.48 -23.00
N THR A 25 -5.15 -5.34 -23.22
CA THR A 25 -5.02 -6.18 -24.41
C THR A 25 -5.49 -7.61 -24.18
N ASP A 26 -5.82 -7.93 -22.94
CA ASP A 26 -6.07 -9.28 -22.44
C ASP A 26 -6.85 -9.23 -21.11
N GLY A 27 -7.57 -10.31 -20.82
CA GLY A 27 -8.31 -10.50 -19.56
C GLY A 27 -9.69 -9.84 -19.54
N GLU A 28 -10.28 -9.70 -18.35
CA GLU A 28 -11.66 -9.22 -18.17
C GLU A 28 -11.88 -7.77 -18.63
N LEU A 29 -10.80 -6.99 -18.73
CA LEU A 29 -10.83 -5.60 -19.19
C LEU A 29 -10.39 -5.46 -20.65
N GLU A 30 -10.20 -6.56 -21.39
CA GLU A 30 -9.75 -6.54 -22.78
C GLU A 30 -10.60 -5.58 -23.64
N GLY A 31 -9.91 -4.80 -24.47
CA GLY A 31 -10.53 -3.79 -25.33
C GLY A 31 -10.79 -2.45 -24.64
N LEU A 32 -10.69 -2.37 -23.31
CA LEU A 32 -10.84 -1.11 -22.58
C LEU A 32 -9.54 -0.28 -22.59
N LYS A 33 -9.73 1.04 -22.51
CA LYS A 33 -8.64 2.01 -22.38
C LYS A 33 -8.93 2.95 -21.22
N LEU A 34 -7.99 3.03 -20.28
CA LEU A 34 -8.04 4.00 -19.21
C LEU A 34 -7.18 5.21 -19.59
N ILE A 35 -7.86 6.34 -19.79
CA ILE A 35 -7.26 7.60 -20.27
C ILE A 35 -7.32 8.69 -19.20
N GLY A 36 -6.58 9.77 -19.40
CA GLY A 36 -6.62 10.95 -18.54
C GLY A 36 -5.55 10.99 -17.44
N PHE A 37 -4.56 10.10 -17.49
CA PHE A 37 -3.36 10.26 -16.67
C PHE A 37 -2.46 11.33 -17.28
N SER A 38 -1.94 12.22 -16.45
CA SER A 38 -0.98 13.23 -16.88
C SER A 38 0.30 13.14 -16.07
N ILE A 39 1.43 13.17 -16.77
CA ILE A 39 2.78 13.13 -16.21
C ILE A 39 3.28 14.57 -16.11
N TRP A 40 3.75 14.95 -14.93
CA TRP A 40 4.22 16.29 -14.62
C TRP A 40 5.65 16.26 -14.13
N GLU A 41 6.39 17.29 -14.50
CA GLU A 41 7.69 17.58 -13.90
C GLU A 41 7.48 18.04 -12.45
N ARG A 42 8.34 17.58 -11.54
CA ARG A 42 8.30 18.03 -10.15
C ARG A 42 9.21 19.24 -10.00
N ARG A 43 8.72 20.28 -9.31
CA ARG A 43 9.46 21.53 -9.06
C ARG A 43 10.77 21.38 -8.27
N SER A 44 11.04 20.20 -7.70
CA SER A 44 12.24 19.93 -6.90
C SER A 44 12.69 18.48 -7.11
N GLY A 45 13.83 18.32 -7.79
CA GLY A 45 14.52 17.05 -8.03
C GLY A 45 14.10 16.33 -9.32
N ASN A 46 14.89 15.31 -9.70
CA ASN A 46 14.78 14.55 -10.95
C ASN A 46 13.62 13.52 -10.98
N ARG A 47 12.47 13.86 -10.37
CA ARG A 47 11.32 12.96 -10.26
C ARG A 47 10.11 13.49 -11.02
N HIS A 48 9.29 12.57 -11.50
CA HIS A 48 8.01 12.86 -12.14
C HIS A 48 6.86 12.58 -11.18
N SER A 49 5.77 13.31 -11.33
CA SER A 49 4.50 13.01 -10.65
C SER A 49 3.43 12.67 -11.66
N VAL A 50 2.52 11.77 -11.29
CA VAL A 50 1.42 11.35 -12.16
C VAL A 50 0.11 11.74 -11.49
N THR A 51 -0.76 12.42 -12.23
CA THR A 51 -2.12 12.76 -11.79
C THR A 51 -3.10 11.73 -12.34
N PHE A 52 -4.04 11.31 -11.50
CA PHE A 52 -5.13 10.42 -11.90
C PHE A 52 -6.12 11.12 -12.83
N PRO A 53 -6.87 10.37 -13.65
CA PRO A 53 -8.00 10.88 -14.40
C PRO A 53 -8.93 11.64 -13.46
N ALA A 54 -9.08 12.94 -13.68
CA ALA A 54 -9.81 13.83 -12.79
C ALA A 54 -10.52 14.92 -13.58
N ARG A 55 -11.67 15.36 -13.05
CA ARG A 55 -12.43 16.48 -13.59
C ARG A 55 -12.23 17.71 -12.71
N GLN A 56 -11.96 18.84 -13.35
CA GLN A 56 -12.07 20.14 -12.70
C GLN A 56 -13.52 20.59 -12.70
N TYR A 57 -13.95 21.19 -11.60
CA TYR A 57 -15.25 21.84 -11.46
C TYR A 57 -15.10 23.09 -10.58
N ALA A 58 -16.07 23.99 -10.66
CA ALA A 58 -16.11 25.20 -9.84
C ALA A 58 -17.29 25.14 -8.88
N VAL A 59 -17.06 25.48 -7.61
CA VAL A 59 -18.11 25.66 -6.61
C VAL A 59 -17.92 27.03 -5.99
N ASN A 60 -18.94 27.89 -6.08
CA ASN A 60 -18.90 29.25 -5.54
C ASN A 60 -17.66 30.06 -6.00
N GLY A 61 -17.23 29.87 -7.25
CA GLY A 61 -16.04 30.52 -7.82
C GLY A 61 -14.70 29.84 -7.52
N GLU A 62 -14.65 28.81 -6.65
CA GLU A 62 -13.41 28.08 -6.36
C GLU A 62 -13.22 26.87 -7.26
N ARG A 63 -12.04 26.75 -7.88
CA ARG A 63 -11.67 25.62 -8.76
C ARG A 63 -11.21 24.43 -7.91
N ARG A 64 -11.93 23.31 -8.03
CA ARG A 64 -11.60 22.04 -7.37
C ARG A 64 -11.51 20.90 -8.39
N SER A 65 -10.88 19.82 -7.96
CA SER A 65 -10.66 18.62 -8.79
C SER A 65 -11.18 17.38 -8.06
N TYR A 66 -11.88 16.51 -8.78
CA TYR A 66 -12.28 15.19 -8.27
C TYR A 66 -11.74 14.09 -9.19
N ALA A 67 -11.05 13.12 -8.62
CA ALA A 67 -10.48 11.99 -9.35
C ALA A 67 -11.51 10.87 -9.54
N TYR A 68 -11.53 10.25 -10.71
CA TYR A 68 -12.45 9.15 -11.02
C TYR A 68 -12.01 7.80 -10.48
N ALA A 69 -10.73 7.66 -10.16
CA ALA A 69 -10.14 6.43 -9.69
C ALA A 69 -9.21 6.69 -8.51
N THR A 70 -9.17 5.72 -7.60
CA THR A 70 -8.22 5.67 -6.49
C THR A 70 -7.26 4.50 -6.69
N SER A 71 -6.07 4.58 -6.11
CA SER A 71 -5.14 3.45 -6.09
C SER A 71 -5.54 2.46 -5.00
N PHE A 72 -5.40 1.17 -5.31
CA PHE A 72 -5.44 0.12 -4.31
C PHE A 72 -4.09 -0.59 -4.29
N SER A 73 -3.50 -0.73 -3.10
CA SER A 73 -2.26 -1.47 -2.91
C SER A 73 -2.42 -2.44 -1.76
N ARG A 74 -2.41 -3.74 -2.07
CA ARG A 74 -2.31 -4.79 -1.06
C ARG A 74 -0.88 -4.82 -0.55
N ARG A 75 -0.66 -4.38 0.69
CA ARG A 75 0.64 -4.52 1.36
C ARG A 75 0.79 -5.96 1.85
N THR A 76 1.74 -6.70 1.28
CA THR A 76 2.18 -7.97 1.86
C THR A 76 3.01 -7.68 3.12
N PRO A 77 2.77 -8.39 4.23
CA PRO A 77 3.59 -8.24 5.43
C PRO A 77 5.04 -8.62 5.12
N ASN A 78 5.99 -7.73 5.45
CA ASN A 78 7.41 -8.05 5.34
C ASN A 78 7.78 -9.06 6.45
N THR A 79 7.90 -10.34 6.09
CA THR A 79 8.26 -11.43 7.01
C THR A 79 9.68 -11.29 7.59
N LYS A 80 10.56 -10.50 6.97
CA LYS A 80 11.92 -10.26 7.48
C LYS A 80 11.94 -9.40 8.76
N ASN A 81 10.89 -8.60 8.99
CA ASN A 81 10.76 -7.76 10.18
C ASN A 81 9.70 -8.30 11.15
N ALA A 82 9.21 -9.52 10.93
CA ALA A 82 8.23 -10.14 11.81
C ALA A 82 8.86 -10.31 13.20
N ARG A 83 8.41 -9.50 14.16
CA ARG A 83 8.84 -9.58 15.55
C ARG A 83 8.57 -11.02 16.01
N PRO A 84 9.58 -11.82 16.39
CA PRO A 84 9.34 -13.20 16.79
C PRO A 84 8.33 -13.18 17.93
N SER A 85 7.27 -13.98 17.79
CA SER A 85 6.23 -14.12 18.80
C SER A 85 6.91 -14.43 20.13
N ARG A 86 6.76 -13.53 21.12
CA ARG A 86 7.22 -13.78 22.48
C ARG A 86 6.54 -15.06 22.95
N ARG A 87 7.27 -16.18 22.97
CA ARG A 87 6.77 -17.42 23.58
C ARG A 87 6.36 -17.07 25.02
N PRO A 88 5.14 -17.41 25.46
CA PRO A 88 4.77 -17.21 26.85
C PRO A 88 5.79 -17.98 27.70
N ARG A 89 6.40 -17.27 28.64
CA ARG A 89 7.35 -17.81 29.62
C ARG A 89 6.63 -18.95 30.32
N SER A 90 7.02 -20.19 30.05
CA SER A 90 6.47 -21.37 30.70
C SER A 90 6.48 -21.12 32.19
N LEU A 91 5.31 -21.11 32.81
CA LEU A 91 5.14 -21.11 34.26
C LEU A 91 6.02 -22.21 34.82
N GLN A 92 7.09 -21.80 35.49
CA GLN A 92 7.99 -22.68 36.21
C GLN A 92 7.12 -23.46 37.20
N ARG A 93 6.92 -24.75 36.94
CA ARG A 93 6.31 -25.66 37.90
C ARG A 93 7.17 -25.61 39.16
N GLN A 94 6.67 -24.97 40.22
CA GLN A 94 7.21 -25.15 41.56
C GLN A 94 6.99 -26.62 41.93
N THR A 95 8.07 -27.40 41.99
CA THR A 95 8.08 -28.67 42.71
C THR A 95 8.09 -28.35 44.21
N PRO A 96 7.12 -28.82 45.01
CA PRO A 96 7.22 -28.69 46.46
C PRO A 96 8.36 -29.56 46.98
N ASP A 97 9.16 -28.99 47.89
CA ASP A 97 10.34 -29.61 48.50
C ASP A 97 10.00 -30.97 49.12
N ALA A 98 10.80 -31.98 48.79
CA ALA A 98 10.69 -33.37 49.25
C ALA A 98 11.04 -33.58 50.75
N ALA A 99 10.97 -32.53 51.56
CA ALA A 99 11.39 -32.53 52.97
C ALA A 99 10.25 -32.74 53.98
N PHE A 100 8.98 -32.85 53.54
CA PHE A 100 7.83 -32.93 54.47
C PHE A 100 7.17 -34.32 54.60
N MET A 101 7.69 -35.38 53.95
CA MET A 101 7.05 -36.71 53.96
C MET A 101 7.91 -37.82 54.59
N ALA A 102 8.65 -37.49 55.66
CA ALA A 102 9.36 -38.49 56.46
C ALA A 102 9.32 -38.13 57.95
N ALA A 103 8.13 -38.20 58.55
CA ALA A 103 8.01 -38.28 60.00
C ALA A 103 6.71 -38.99 60.40
N SER A 104 6.89 -40.18 60.98
CA SER A 104 5.93 -40.90 61.83
C SER A 104 4.68 -41.45 61.11
N GLY A 105 4.34 -42.73 61.16
CA GLY A 105 4.77 -43.79 62.06
C GLY A 105 3.64 -44.82 62.05
N THR A 106 3.99 -46.03 61.64
CA THR A 106 3.18 -47.25 61.65
C THR A 106 2.57 -47.54 63.03
N VAL A 107 1.35 -48.10 63.09
CA VAL A 107 1.02 -49.41 63.70
C VAL A 107 -0.51 -49.55 63.83
N ARG A 108 -1.03 -50.57 63.13
CA ARG A 108 -2.14 -51.51 63.41
C ARG A 108 -3.45 -50.99 63.98
#